data_AF-A0A955J8V3-F1
#
_entry.id   AF-A0A955J8V3-F1
#
_cell.length_a   1.000
_cell.length_b   1.000
_cell.length_c   1.000
_cell.angle_alpha   90.00
_cell.angle_beta   90.00
_cell.angle_gamma   90.00
#
_symmetry.space_group_name_H-M   'P 1'
#
loop_
_entity.id
_entity.type
_entity.pdbx_description
1 polymer ?
#
loop_
_entity_poly.entity_id
_entity_poly.type
_entity_poly.pdbx_seq_one_letter_code
_entity_poly.pdbx_strand_id
1 'polypeptide(L)'
;MGGFYVGIALRLSLEDVKRVLREMFPATTVHESAEFRATFRGQYSGIVFDMYTNESEFPVYLDFATFPGPQDEDVLQPVAIELARRISVALGCRTICEGSLYGDNPHLPCYGVMWDVNRAWLVDEGDFATYDEGGGPVELIRPLEIPPLMLGPSGDIVSGESPDVG
;
A
#
# COMPACT_ATOMS: atom_id res chain seq x y z
N MET A 1 -7.00 10.68 -11.32
CA MET A 1 -5.76 9.89 -11.27
C MET A 1 -6.05 8.78 -10.28
N GLY A 2 -6.16 7.54 -10.76
CA GLY A 2 -6.35 6.37 -9.89
C GLY A 2 -4.98 5.94 -9.42
N GLY A 3 -4.68 6.20 -8.16
CA GLY A 3 -3.46 5.78 -7.48
C GLY A 3 -3.85 5.38 -6.06
N PHE A 4 -2.98 4.64 -5.39
CA PHE A 4 -3.16 4.28 -4.00
C PHE A 4 -1.86 4.50 -3.25
N TYR A 5 -1.94 4.58 -1.93
CA TYR A 5 -0.77 4.85 -1.11
C TYR A 5 -0.55 3.78 -0.03
N VAL A 6 0.69 3.70 0.44
CA VAL A 6 1.07 2.93 1.62
C VAL A 6 2.02 3.75 2.49
N GLY A 7 1.66 3.97 3.76
CA GLY A 7 2.52 4.52 4.79
C GLY A 7 3.28 3.41 5.54
N ILE A 8 4.52 3.66 5.93
CA ILE A 8 5.43 2.68 6.55
C ILE A 8 5.99 3.25 7.85
N ALA A 9 5.87 2.50 8.96
CA ALA A 9 6.35 2.89 10.30
C ALA A 9 7.86 2.68 10.50
N LEU A 10 8.65 2.83 9.42
CA LEU A 10 10.10 2.78 9.42
C LEU A 10 10.64 3.89 8.53
N ARG A 11 11.76 4.49 8.96
CA ARG A 11 12.53 5.37 8.09
C ARG A 11 13.34 4.50 7.14
N LEU A 12 13.03 4.61 5.85
CA LEU A 12 13.67 3.87 4.77
C LEU A 12 14.30 4.84 3.78
N SER A 13 15.38 4.42 3.13
CA SER A 13 15.87 5.11 1.94
C SER A 13 15.06 4.70 0.71
N LEU A 14 15.13 5.52 -0.35
CA LEU A 14 14.53 5.17 -1.64
C LEU A 14 15.04 3.81 -2.18
N GLU A 15 16.32 3.52 -1.98
CA GLU A 15 16.92 2.26 -2.44
C GLU A 15 16.44 1.06 -1.61
N ASP A 16 16.18 1.23 -0.30
CA ASP A 16 15.55 0.19 0.52
C ASP A 16 14.13 -0.13 0.02
N VAL A 17 13.34 0.91 -0.26
CA VAL A 17 11.98 0.74 -0.82
C VAL A 17 12.03 0.00 -2.15
N LYS A 18 12.88 0.45 -3.08
CA LYS A 18 13.03 -0.22 -4.39
C LYS A 18 13.47 -1.67 -4.24
N ARG A 19 14.38 -1.95 -3.31
CA ARG A 19 14.84 -3.32 -3.02
C ARG A 19 13.68 -4.19 -2.55
N VAL A 20 12.90 -3.73 -1.56
CA VAL A 20 11.72 -4.45 -1.05
C VAL A 20 10.71 -4.73 -2.16
N LEU A 21 10.37 -3.72 -2.97
CA LEU A 21 9.43 -3.89 -4.07
C LEU A 21 9.94 -4.87 -5.14
N ARG A 22 11.24 -4.85 -5.47
CA ARG A 22 11.85 -5.80 -6.43
C ARG A 22 11.92 -7.22 -5.88
N GLU A 23 12.17 -7.39 -4.59
CA GLU A 23 12.13 -8.69 -3.92
C GLU A 23 10.70 -9.27 -3.93
N MET A 24 9.67 -8.43 -3.74
CA MET A 24 8.27 -8.84 -3.82
C MET A 24 7.80 -9.14 -5.24
N PHE A 25 8.24 -8.33 -6.22
CA PHE A 25 7.79 -8.40 -7.60
C PHE A 25 8.97 -8.55 -8.56
N PRO A 26 9.68 -9.70 -8.53
CA PRO A 26 10.92 -9.90 -9.28
C PRO A 26 10.71 -9.95 -10.81
N ALA A 27 9.48 -10.11 -11.28
CA ALA A 27 9.13 -10.08 -12.70
C ALA A 27 8.70 -8.69 -13.18
N THR A 28 8.75 -7.67 -12.31
CA THR A 28 8.30 -6.31 -12.61
C THR A 28 9.41 -5.28 -12.45
N THR A 29 9.41 -4.31 -13.37
CA THR A 29 10.29 -3.15 -13.26
C THR A 29 9.72 -2.16 -12.24
N VAL A 30 10.60 -1.57 -11.44
CA VAL A 30 10.25 -0.66 -10.36
C VAL A 30 11.04 0.63 -10.55
N HIS A 31 10.30 1.74 -10.73
CA HIS A 31 10.86 3.09 -10.88
C HIS A 31 10.25 4.07 -9.89
N GLU A 32 11.07 5.02 -9.47
CA GLU A 32 10.56 6.24 -8.85
C GLU A 32 10.08 7.19 -9.97
N SER A 33 9.02 7.94 -9.71
CA SER A 33 8.34 8.81 -10.67
C SER A 33 9.25 9.83 -11.35
N ALA A 34 10.14 10.51 -10.63
CA ALA A 34 11.07 11.48 -11.20
C ALA A 34 12.07 10.80 -12.17
N GLU A 35 12.57 9.62 -11.83
CA GLU A 35 13.42 8.81 -12.73
C GLU A 35 12.67 8.38 -14.00
N PHE A 36 11.41 7.98 -13.85
CA PHE A 36 10.59 7.46 -14.93
C PHE A 36 10.18 8.54 -15.95
N ARG A 37 9.72 9.70 -15.46
CA ARG A 37 9.24 10.81 -16.31
C ARG A 37 10.33 11.40 -17.21
N ALA A 38 11.59 11.28 -16.81
CA ALA A 38 12.75 11.74 -17.57
C ALA A 38 13.03 10.89 -18.82
N THR A 39 12.60 9.62 -18.83
CA THR A 39 13.06 8.63 -19.82
C THR A 39 11.94 8.03 -20.66
N PHE A 40 10.71 7.99 -20.16
CA PHE A 40 9.63 7.25 -20.81
C PHE A 40 8.60 8.13 -21.53
N ARG A 41 8.19 7.66 -22.71
CA ARG A 41 7.16 8.26 -23.58
C ARG A 41 6.32 7.13 -24.19
N GLY A 42 5.47 6.48 -23.41
CA GLY A 42 4.65 5.36 -23.88
C GLY A 42 3.71 4.80 -22.82
N GLN A 43 3.10 3.64 -23.11
CA GLN A 43 2.37 2.83 -22.11
C GLN A 43 3.35 1.99 -21.30
N TYR A 44 3.18 1.98 -19.98
CA TYR A 44 4.05 1.28 -19.04
C TYR A 44 3.22 0.40 -18.12
N SER A 45 3.73 -0.81 -17.86
CA SER A 45 3.02 -1.86 -17.13
C SER A 45 3.76 -2.34 -15.88
N GLY A 46 4.72 -1.56 -15.39
CA GLY A 46 5.44 -1.86 -14.15
C GLY A 46 4.98 -0.99 -12.98
N ILE A 47 5.78 -0.95 -11.93
CA ILE A 47 5.51 -0.14 -10.74
C ILE A 47 6.19 1.21 -10.87
N VAL A 48 5.39 2.28 -10.82
CA VAL A 48 5.87 3.66 -10.68
C VAL A 48 5.31 4.25 -9.41
N PHE A 49 6.17 4.81 -8.57
CA PHE A 49 5.76 5.43 -7.31
C PHE A 49 6.52 6.73 -7.04
N ASP A 50 5.89 7.62 -6.31
CA ASP A 50 6.53 8.74 -5.63
C ASP A 50 6.78 8.35 -4.16
N MET A 51 7.91 8.77 -3.59
CA MET A 51 8.23 8.56 -2.18
C MET A 51 8.26 9.89 -1.44
N TYR A 52 7.51 9.97 -0.35
CA TYR A 52 7.48 11.12 0.55
C TYR A 52 7.96 10.73 1.93
N THR A 53 8.49 11.68 2.67
CA THR A 53 8.92 11.50 4.05
C THR A 53 8.38 12.62 4.92
N ASN A 54 7.98 12.30 6.15
CA ASN A 54 7.54 13.29 7.13
C ASN A 54 7.92 12.89 8.57
N GLU A 55 7.35 13.59 9.54
CA GLU A 55 7.56 13.36 10.98
C GLU A 55 6.43 12.56 11.65
N SER A 56 5.48 12.02 10.87
CA SER A 56 4.39 11.19 11.41
C SER A 56 4.91 9.85 11.96
N GLU A 57 4.03 9.08 12.59
CA GLU A 57 4.37 7.72 13.02
C GLU A 57 4.63 6.75 11.85
N PHE A 58 4.26 7.13 10.62
CA PHE A 58 4.56 6.43 9.37
C PHE A 58 5.48 7.31 8.51
N PRO A 59 6.76 7.49 8.85
CA PRO A 59 7.63 8.52 8.29
C PRO A 59 7.97 8.37 6.79
N VAL A 60 7.50 7.31 6.12
CA VAL A 60 7.65 7.08 4.68
C VAL A 60 6.28 6.78 4.08
N TYR A 61 5.94 7.50 3.01
CA TYR A 61 4.75 7.26 2.19
C TYR A 61 5.14 6.94 0.76
N LEU A 62 4.50 5.92 0.22
CA LEU A 62 4.62 5.53 -1.19
C LEU A 62 3.29 5.83 -1.86
N ASP A 63 3.30 6.70 -2.88
CA ASP A 63 2.15 6.97 -3.74
C ASP A 63 2.36 6.28 -5.09
N PHE A 64 1.52 5.31 -5.41
CA PHE A 64 1.66 4.48 -6.60
C PHE A 64 0.91 5.11 -7.77
N ALA A 65 1.66 5.77 -8.66
CA ALA A 65 1.14 6.33 -9.90
C ALA A 65 0.80 5.27 -10.94
N THR A 66 1.46 4.10 -10.88
CA THR A 66 1.14 2.94 -11.73
C THR A 66 1.46 1.67 -10.98
N PHE A 67 0.54 0.72 -11.03
CA PHE A 67 0.74 -0.64 -10.54
C PHE A 67 0.25 -1.66 -11.57
N PRO A 68 0.91 -2.82 -11.74
CA PRO A 68 0.48 -3.85 -12.69
C PRO A 68 -0.98 -4.32 -12.45
N GLY A 69 -1.74 -4.47 -13.53
CA GLY A 69 -3.13 -4.95 -13.49
C GLY A 69 -4.19 -3.86 -13.78
N PRO A 70 -5.47 -4.19 -13.62
CA PRO A 70 -6.58 -3.23 -13.80
C PRO A 70 -6.44 -2.03 -12.85
N GLN A 71 -6.80 -0.83 -13.34
CA GLN A 71 -6.71 0.42 -12.57
C GLN A 71 -8.08 0.90 -12.07
N ASP A 72 -9.06 0.01 -12.01
CA ASP A 72 -10.39 0.30 -11.48
C ASP A 72 -10.32 0.44 -9.95
N GLU A 73 -11.03 1.42 -9.37
CA GLU A 73 -10.95 1.71 -7.93
C GLU A 73 -11.28 0.49 -7.05
N ASP A 74 -12.28 -0.30 -7.46
CA ASP A 74 -12.69 -1.55 -6.79
C ASP A 74 -11.56 -2.60 -6.73
N VAL A 75 -10.56 -2.48 -7.61
CA VAL A 75 -9.39 -3.37 -7.68
C VAL A 75 -8.19 -2.76 -6.95
N LEU A 76 -7.97 -1.45 -7.10
CA LEU A 76 -6.82 -0.76 -6.54
C LEU A 76 -6.81 -0.79 -5.01
N GLN A 77 -7.97 -0.71 -4.35
CA GLN A 77 -8.00 -0.72 -2.89
C GLN A 77 -7.64 -2.09 -2.27
N PRO A 78 -8.20 -3.24 -2.73
CA PRO A 78 -7.69 -4.56 -2.32
C PRO A 78 -6.19 -4.75 -2.59
N VAL A 79 -5.68 -4.23 -3.70
CA VAL A 79 -4.24 -4.25 -4.02
C VAL A 79 -3.44 -3.43 -3.01
N ALA A 80 -3.89 -2.22 -2.67
CA ALA A 80 -3.23 -1.36 -1.67
C ALA A 80 -3.15 -2.04 -0.30
N ILE A 81 -4.25 -2.66 0.14
CA ILE A 81 -4.34 -3.36 1.42
C ILE A 81 -3.39 -4.56 1.46
N GLU A 82 -3.36 -5.36 0.39
CA GLU A 82 -2.44 -6.49 0.30
C GLU A 82 -0.98 -6.05 0.19
N LEU A 83 -0.70 -4.97 -0.54
CA LEU A 83 0.65 -4.43 -0.64
C LEU A 83 1.14 -3.92 0.72
N ALA A 84 0.31 -3.19 1.45
CA ALA A 84 0.60 -2.76 2.82
C ALA A 84 0.90 -3.98 3.72
N ARG A 85 0.07 -5.03 3.66
CA ARG A 85 0.32 -6.28 4.39
C ARG A 85 1.66 -6.91 4.04
N ARG A 86 1.99 -7.04 2.75
CA ARG A 86 3.27 -7.63 2.31
C ARG A 86 4.46 -6.83 2.80
N ILE A 87 4.40 -5.50 2.71
CA ILE A 87 5.45 -4.59 3.22
C ILE A 87 5.58 -4.74 4.74
N SER A 88 4.47 -4.74 5.47
CA SER A 88 4.44 -4.95 6.91
C SER A 88 5.13 -6.26 7.32
N VAL A 89 4.82 -7.36 6.62
CA VAL A 89 5.45 -8.68 6.85
C VAL A 89 6.93 -8.67 6.47
N ALA A 90 7.30 -8.16 5.30
CA ALA A 90 8.68 -8.19 4.80
C ALA A 90 9.64 -7.37 5.68
N LEU A 91 9.15 -6.26 6.24
CA LEU A 91 9.93 -5.36 7.07
C LEU A 91 9.75 -5.57 8.57
N GLY A 92 8.80 -6.40 9.00
CA GLY A 92 8.48 -6.61 10.41
C GLY A 92 8.04 -5.33 11.11
N CYS A 93 7.25 -4.49 10.44
CA CYS A 93 6.85 -3.18 10.95
C CYS A 93 5.37 -2.88 10.69
N ARG A 94 4.85 -1.79 11.26
CA ARG A 94 3.49 -1.33 10.95
C ARG A 94 3.42 -0.63 9.60
N THR A 95 2.33 -0.81 8.87
CA THR A 95 2.01 -0.05 7.65
C THR A 95 0.56 0.40 7.68
N ILE A 96 0.23 1.43 6.91
CA ILE A 96 -1.15 1.94 6.80
C ILE A 96 -1.50 2.23 5.34
N CYS A 97 -2.75 2.07 4.96
CA CYS A 97 -3.29 2.47 3.66
C CYS A 97 -4.78 2.82 3.78
N GLU A 98 -5.33 3.38 2.70
CA GLU A 98 -6.75 3.72 2.59
C GLU A 98 -7.68 2.56 2.95
N GLY A 99 -8.58 2.81 3.90
CA GLY A 99 -9.46 1.80 4.51
C GLY A 99 -10.94 2.13 4.47
N SER A 100 -11.37 3.17 3.74
CA SER A 100 -12.75 3.66 3.76
C SER A 100 -13.83 2.60 3.50
N LEU A 101 -13.55 1.51 2.76
CA LEU A 101 -14.52 0.42 2.57
C LEU A 101 -14.88 -0.35 3.85
N TYR A 102 -14.05 -0.27 4.88
CA TYR A 102 -14.26 -0.96 6.15
C TYR A 102 -14.87 -0.06 7.23
N GLY A 103 -15.02 1.23 6.95
CA GLY A 103 -15.64 2.21 7.83
C GLY A 103 -17.14 1.99 7.99
N ASP A 104 -17.64 2.17 9.21
CA ASP A 104 -19.05 1.96 9.56
C ASP A 104 -19.71 3.19 10.23
N ASN A 105 -18.92 4.18 10.64
CA ASN A 105 -19.41 5.43 11.21
C ASN A 105 -19.33 6.58 10.19
N PRO A 106 -20.48 7.13 9.76
CA PRO A 106 -20.53 8.23 8.79
C PRO A 106 -20.02 9.58 9.31
N HIS A 107 -19.67 9.66 10.60
CA HIS A 107 -19.12 10.87 11.23
C HIS A 107 -17.58 10.91 11.23
N LEU A 108 -16.91 9.81 10.91
CA LEU A 108 -15.45 9.80 10.73
C LEU A 108 -15.15 9.98 9.24
N PRO A 109 -14.40 11.03 8.85
CA PRO A 109 -14.22 11.39 7.44
C PRO A 109 -13.31 10.42 6.68
N CYS A 110 -12.36 9.77 7.37
CA CYS A 110 -11.34 8.93 6.76
C CYS A 110 -11.04 7.71 7.64
N TYR A 111 -11.03 6.52 7.05
CA TYR A 111 -10.61 5.28 7.71
C TYR A 111 -9.35 4.75 7.07
N GLY A 112 -8.47 4.19 7.89
CA GLY A 112 -7.30 3.45 7.44
C GLY A 112 -7.42 1.96 7.71
N VAL A 113 -6.68 1.17 6.95
CA VAL A 113 -6.29 -0.19 7.35
C VAL A 113 -4.84 -0.15 7.77
N MET A 114 -4.59 -0.39 9.05
CA MET A 114 -3.24 -0.57 9.57
C MET A 114 -2.91 -2.06 9.69
N TRP A 115 -1.78 -2.46 9.14
CA TRP A 115 -1.20 -3.78 9.38
C TRP A 115 -0.11 -3.68 10.44
N ASP A 116 -0.14 -4.59 11.40
CA ASP A 116 0.98 -4.92 12.29
C ASP A 116 1.41 -6.35 11.99
N VAL A 117 2.41 -6.46 11.10
CA VAL A 117 2.86 -7.68 10.45
C VAL A 117 1.72 -8.36 9.68
N ASN A 118 0.99 -9.28 10.31
CA ASN A 118 -0.09 -10.05 9.68
C ASN A 118 -1.44 -9.85 10.39
N ARG A 119 -1.56 -8.80 11.20
CA ARG A 119 -2.80 -8.42 11.89
C ARG A 119 -3.30 -7.10 11.36
N ALA A 120 -4.53 -7.08 10.84
CA ALA A 120 -5.18 -5.88 10.34
C ALA A 120 -6.04 -5.22 11.42
N TRP A 121 -6.04 -3.90 11.43
CA TRP A 121 -6.87 -3.05 12.26
C TRP A 121 -7.55 -2.00 11.39
N LEU A 122 -8.83 -1.77 11.65
CA LEU A 122 -9.50 -0.54 11.23
C LEU A 122 -9.03 0.56 12.15
N VAL A 123 -8.61 1.67 11.57
CA VAL A 123 -8.11 2.80 12.32
C VAL A 123 -8.79 4.10 11.90
N ASP A 124 -8.87 5.03 12.84
CA ASP A 124 -9.23 6.41 12.55
C ASP A 124 -7.96 7.12 12.06
N GLU A 125 -7.97 7.55 10.80
CA GLU A 125 -6.87 8.33 10.22
C GLU A 125 -6.94 9.81 10.62
N GLY A 126 -7.89 10.21 11.50
CA GLY A 126 -8.10 11.61 11.87
C GLY A 126 -8.45 12.46 10.65
N ASP A 127 -8.16 13.76 10.73
CA ASP A 127 -8.42 14.65 9.58
C ASP A 127 -7.51 14.33 8.39
N PHE A 128 -6.22 14.01 8.59
CA PHE A 128 -5.25 13.64 7.53
C PHE A 128 -3.95 13.05 8.13
N ALA A 129 -4.00 12.03 9.01
CA ALA A 129 -2.82 11.50 9.72
C ALA A 129 -1.68 11.03 8.80
N THR A 130 -1.93 10.91 7.50
CA THR A 130 -0.92 10.57 6.49
C THR A 130 -0.11 11.77 5.96
N TYR A 131 -0.65 12.99 6.09
CA TYR A 131 -0.03 14.22 5.56
C TYR A 131 0.22 15.29 6.61
N ASP A 132 -0.43 15.22 7.78
CA ASP A 132 -0.33 16.27 8.78
C ASP A 132 0.71 15.92 9.86
N GLU A 133 1.76 16.72 9.93
CA GLU A 133 2.83 16.63 10.96
C GLU A 133 2.29 16.85 12.38
N GLY A 134 1.00 17.21 12.54
CA GLY A 134 0.33 17.50 13.82
C GLY A 134 -0.77 16.52 14.27
N GLY A 135 -1.10 15.46 13.51
CA GLY A 135 -2.33 14.66 13.69
C GLY A 135 -2.39 13.73 14.92
N GLY A 136 -1.32 13.60 15.70
CA GLY A 136 -1.26 12.62 16.79
C GLY A 136 -1.16 11.17 16.30
N PRO A 137 -1.09 10.20 17.22
CA PRO A 137 -1.04 8.79 16.86
C PRO A 137 -2.39 8.30 16.32
N VAL A 138 -2.35 7.41 15.33
CA VAL A 138 -3.49 6.70 14.77
C VAL A 138 -4.22 5.91 15.86
N GLU A 139 -5.55 6.05 15.92
CA GLU A 139 -6.39 5.37 16.91
C GLU A 139 -6.91 4.04 16.36
N LEU A 140 -6.71 2.96 17.11
CA LEU A 140 -7.22 1.64 16.75
C LEU A 140 -8.72 1.53 17.09
N ILE A 141 -9.56 1.33 16.08
CA ILE A 141 -11.01 1.17 16.26
C ILE A 141 -11.35 -0.28 16.59
N ARG A 142 -11.00 -1.21 15.69
CA ARG A 142 -11.30 -2.65 15.83
C ARG A 142 -10.41 -3.53 14.94
N PRO A 143 -10.19 -4.80 15.28
CA PRO A 143 -9.51 -5.73 14.39
C PRO A 143 -10.33 -5.99 13.11
N LEU A 144 -9.65 -6.30 12.02
CA LEU A 144 -10.24 -6.69 10.74
C LEU A 144 -9.83 -8.11 10.35
N GLU A 145 -10.77 -8.84 9.75
CA GLU A 145 -10.51 -10.10 9.06
C GLU A 145 -10.55 -9.83 7.56
N ILE A 146 -9.36 -9.68 6.96
CA ILE A 146 -9.22 -9.39 5.52
C ILE A 146 -8.58 -10.62 4.86
N PRO A 147 -9.28 -11.31 3.95
CA PRO A 147 -8.70 -12.38 3.15
C PRO A 147 -7.51 -11.85 2.32
N PRO A 148 -6.39 -12.59 2.25
CA PRO A 148 -5.25 -12.16 1.46
C PRO A 148 -5.60 -12.13 -0.03
N LEU A 149 -5.16 -11.10 -0.73
CA LEU A 149 -5.22 -11.04 -2.19
C LEU A 149 -3.94 -11.67 -2.76
N MET A 150 -4.09 -12.56 -3.72
CA MET A 150 -2.93 -13.20 -4.35
C MET A 150 -2.39 -12.30 -5.46
N LEU A 151 -1.29 -11.59 -5.19
CA LEU A 151 -0.49 -10.91 -6.20
C LEU A 151 0.68 -11.81 -6.65
N GLY A 152 0.83 -11.95 -7.96
CA GLY A 152 1.87 -12.73 -8.61
C GLY A 152 3.24 -12.04 -8.61
N PRO A 153 4.28 -12.68 -9.17
CA PRO A 153 5.62 -12.10 -9.26
C PRO A 153 5.71 -10.82 -10.08
N SER A 154 4.70 -10.56 -10.93
CA SER A 154 4.60 -9.31 -11.69
C SER A 154 3.71 -8.27 -11.03
N GLY A 155 3.12 -8.55 -9.85
CA GLY A 155 2.18 -7.66 -9.17
C GLY A 155 0.73 -7.77 -9.66
N ASP A 156 0.46 -8.59 -10.67
CA ASP A 156 -0.87 -8.89 -11.16
C ASP A 156 -1.68 -9.77 -10.19
N ILE A 157 -2.99 -9.58 -10.16
CA ILE A 157 -3.90 -10.43 -9.38
C ILE A 157 -3.96 -11.80 -10.04
N VAL A 158 -3.59 -12.82 -9.27
CA VAL A 158 -3.69 -14.23 -9.67
C VAL A 158 -4.98 -14.78 -9.09
N SER A 159 -5.94 -15.16 -9.94
CA SER A 159 -7.09 -15.93 -9.50
C SER A 159 -6.58 -17.26 -8.94
N GLY A 160 -6.76 -17.49 -7.65
CA GLY A 160 -6.45 -18.79 -7.06
C GLY A 160 -7.36 -19.84 -7.68
N GLU A 161 -6.82 -20.72 -8.52
CA GLU A 161 -7.38 -22.06 -8.60
C GLU A 161 -7.15 -22.68 -7.22
N SER A 162 -8.25 -22.94 -6.51
CA SER A 162 -8.21 -23.85 -5.37
C SER A 162 -7.48 -25.11 -5.82
N PRO A 163 -6.49 -25.64 -5.08
CA PRO A 163 -5.89 -26.91 -5.45
C PRO A 163 -7.01 -27.95 -5.50
N ASP A 164 -7.24 -28.50 -6.70
CA ASP A 164 -8.13 -29.64 -6.89
C ASP A 164 -7.68 -30.74 -5.92
N VAL A 165 -8.51 -31.00 -4.93
CA VAL A 165 -8.35 -32.15 -4.05
C VAL A 165 -8.78 -33.36 -4.86
N GLY A 166 -7.83 -33.93 -5.60
CA GLY A 166 -7.95 -35.24 -6.26
C GLY A 166 -7.90 -36.39 -5.27
#